data_AF-A0A3D0P6K0-F1
#
_entry.id   AF-A0A3D0P6K0-F1
#
_cell.length_a   1.000
_cell.length_b   1.000
_cell.length_c   1.000
_cell.angle_alpha   90.00
_cell.angle_beta   90.00
_cell.angle_gamma   90.00
#
_symmetry.space_group_name_H-M   'P 1'
#
loop_
_entity.id
_entity.type
_entity.pdbx_description
1 polymer ?
#
loop_
_entity_poly.entity_id
_entity_poly.type
_entity_poly.pdbx_seq_one_letter_code
_entity_poly.pdbx_strand_id
1 'polypeptide(L)'
;MESKAELVEFIKASFPCVSPPGEVIEHFCDECLSLQNAFKGKTWTEVSDNTIVENYDKLPLFTPEAFAFYVPAFMTYALGDPAFRDEIVREFLVYSFSPSDDPGSKSFWNLRKAKLSAEQCTAICTFLNTIRLEDETIESDVVDGLKFFDCKSLTV
;
A
#
# COMPACT_ATOMS: atom_id res chain seq x y z
N MET A 1 -20.94 -1.34 8.77
CA MET A 1 -19.92 -0.57 8.02
C MET A 1 -19.04 0.11 9.03
N GLU A 2 -17.79 -0.33 9.14
CA GLU A 2 -16.75 0.45 9.80
C GLU A 2 -16.51 1.70 8.94
N SER A 3 -16.52 2.88 9.57
CA SER A 3 -16.21 4.14 8.93
C SER A 3 -14.74 4.17 8.45
N LYS A 4 -14.41 4.99 7.44
CA LYS A 4 -13.01 5.19 7.01
C LYS A 4 -12.09 5.59 8.16
N ALA A 5 -12.61 6.35 9.13
CA ALA A 5 -11.86 6.74 10.33
C ALA A 5 -11.48 5.52 11.19
N GLU A 6 -12.41 4.58 11.42
CA GLU A 6 -12.13 3.33 12.13
C GLU A 6 -11.11 2.47 11.38
N LEU A 7 -11.21 2.41 10.04
CA LEU A 7 -10.22 1.72 9.22
C LEU A 7 -8.83 2.35 9.31
N VAL A 8 -8.72 3.68 9.32
CA VAL A 8 -7.43 4.38 9.51
C VAL A 8 -6.82 4.02 10.87
N GLU A 9 -7.62 3.97 11.95
CA GLU A 9 -7.13 3.55 13.26
C GLU A 9 -6.72 2.07 13.28
N PHE A 10 -7.47 1.20 12.58
CA PHE A 10 -7.10 -0.20 12.41
C PHE A 10 -5.78 -0.39 11.63
N ILE A 11 -5.55 0.41 10.57
CA ILE A 11 -4.28 0.43 9.84
C ILE A 11 -3.15 0.85 10.77
N LYS A 12 -3.30 1.94 11.53
CA LYS A 12 -2.28 2.39 12.49
C LYS A 12 -1.93 1.32 13.52
N ALA A 13 -2.93 0.60 14.03
CA ALA A 13 -2.72 -0.49 14.98
C ALA A 13 -2.01 -1.70 14.35
N SER A 14 -2.28 -1.99 13.06
CA SER A 14 -1.73 -3.13 12.33
C SER A 14 -0.31 -2.89 11.81
N PHE A 15 0.07 -1.62 11.60
CA PHE A 15 1.38 -1.21 11.11
C PHE A 15 2.14 -0.36 12.14
N PRO A 16 2.70 -0.99 13.19
CA PRO A 16 3.39 -0.27 14.26
C PRO A 16 4.62 0.49 13.72
N CYS A 17 4.69 1.76 14.09
CA CYS A 17 5.72 2.70 13.68
C CYS A 17 6.97 2.57 14.56
N VAL A 18 7.77 1.51 14.37
CA VAL A 18 8.92 1.20 15.25
C VAL A 18 10.23 1.83 14.75
N SER A 19 10.75 1.36 13.62
CA SER A 19 11.98 1.84 13.00
C SER A 19 11.89 1.74 11.48
N PRO A 20 12.26 2.79 10.72
CA PRO A 20 12.29 2.71 9.28
C PRO A 20 13.36 1.73 8.78
N PRO A 21 13.16 1.14 7.59
CA PRO A 21 14.16 0.28 6.96
C PRO A 21 15.42 1.09 6.61
N GLY A 22 16.58 0.41 6.60
CA GLY A 22 17.84 1.03 6.21
C GLY A 22 17.88 1.41 4.72
N GLU A 23 17.46 0.49 3.86
CA GLU A 23 17.39 0.67 2.40
C GLU A 23 15.92 0.69 1.95
N VAL A 24 15.57 1.68 1.12
CA VAL A 24 14.22 1.85 0.57
C VAL A 24 14.15 1.25 -0.83
N ILE A 25 15.24 1.32 -1.59
CA ILE A 25 15.39 0.84 -2.97
C ILE A 25 16.62 -0.06 -3.11
N GLU A 26 16.61 -0.99 -4.06
CA GLU A 26 17.79 -1.83 -4.39
C GLU A 26 18.58 -1.28 -5.59
N HIS A 27 17.97 -0.41 -6.42
CA HIS A 27 18.55 0.06 -7.68
C HIS A 27 19.12 1.49 -7.55
N PHE A 28 20.35 1.71 -8.00
CA PHE A 28 21.10 2.95 -7.77
C PHE A 28 21.20 3.85 -9.03
N CYS A 29 20.06 4.29 -9.58
CA CYS A 29 20.00 5.37 -10.57
C CYS A 29 19.43 6.66 -9.98
N ASP A 30 19.56 7.80 -10.69
CA ASP A 30 19.16 9.13 -10.19
C ASP A 30 17.68 9.22 -9.77
N GLU A 31 16.78 8.55 -10.51
CA GLU A 31 15.35 8.46 -10.16
C GLU A 31 15.14 7.71 -8.84
N CYS A 32 15.78 6.55 -8.69
CA CYS A 32 15.67 5.73 -7.48
C CYS A 32 16.33 6.41 -6.26
N LEU A 33 17.40 7.20 -6.46
CA LEU A 33 18.02 7.99 -5.39
C LEU A 33 17.11 9.09 -4.87
N SER A 34 16.34 9.73 -5.76
CA SER A 34 15.34 10.72 -5.36
C SER A 34 14.28 10.09 -4.47
N LEU A 35 13.81 8.88 -4.83
CA LEU A 35 12.90 8.10 -4.01
C LEU A 35 13.52 7.68 -2.66
N GLN A 36 14.76 7.20 -2.66
CA GLN A 36 15.48 6.90 -1.42
C GLN A 36 15.48 8.10 -0.48
N ASN A 37 15.82 9.30 -0.98
CA ASN A 37 15.91 10.51 -0.17
C ASN A 37 14.54 10.99 0.34
N ALA A 38 13.47 10.74 -0.42
CA ALA A 38 12.13 11.12 -0.02
C ALA A 38 11.62 10.34 1.21
N PHE A 39 12.05 9.08 1.37
CA PHE A 39 11.56 8.17 2.41
C PHE A 39 12.59 7.85 3.50
N LYS A 40 13.88 7.73 3.19
CA LYS A 40 14.91 7.25 4.12
C LYS A 40 14.92 8.03 5.43
N GLY A 41 14.89 7.30 6.54
CA GLY A 41 15.00 7.85 7.89
C GLY A 41 13.71 8.51 8.41
N LYS A 42 12.65 8.60 7.60
CA LYS A 42 11.32 9.01 8.06
C LYS A 42 10.53 7.80 8.49
N THR A 43 9.72 7.92 9.53
CA THR A 43 8.69 6.94 9.77
C THR A 43 7.55 7.12 8.76
N TRP A 44 6.73 6.09 8.57
CA TRP A 44 5.61 6.18 7.61
C TRP A 44 4.60 7.27 8.01
N THR A 45 4.48 7.60 9.31
CA THR A 45 3.64 8.70 9.81
C THR A 45 4.25 10.08 9.61
N GLU A 46 5.55 10.17 9.30
CA GLU A 46 6.28 11.42 9.01
C GLU A 46 6.37 11.71 7.50
N VAL A 47 5.98 10.76 6.65
CA VAL A 47 5.90 10.98 5.20
C VAL A 47 4.75 11.95 4.92
N SER A 48 5.03 13.03 4.21
CA SER A 48 4.01 14.04 3.89
C SER A 48 3.12 13.60 2.73
N ASP A 49 1.89 14.12 2.71
CA ASP A 49 0.96 13.93 1.60
C ASP A 49 1.57 14.28 0.23
N ASN A 50 2.35 15.36 0.15
CA ASN A 50 3.06 15.74 -1.08
C ASN A 50 4.06 14.66 -1.52
N THR A 51 4.80 14.06 -0.58
CA THR A 51 5.70 12.93 -0.90
C THR A 51 4.92 11.71 -1.38
N ILE A 52 3.74 11.43 -0.82
CA ILE A 52 2.87 10.35 -1.29
C ILE A 52 2.41 10.61 -2.72
N VAL A 53 1.90 11.81 -3.01
CA VAL A 53 1.44 12.21 -4.35
C VAL A 53 2.58 12.20 -5.36
N GLU A 54 3.76 12.70 -5.05
CA GLU A 54 4.89 12.73 -5.99
C GLU A 54 5.43 11.33 -6.34
N ASN A 55 5.12 10.30 -5.55
CA ASN A 55 5.69 8.96 -5.66
C ASN A 55 4.63 7.85 -5.76
N TYR A 56 3.41 8.19 -6.19
CA TYR A 56 2.27 7.27 -6.20
C TYR A 56 2.51 5.99 -7.02
N ASP A 57 3.30 6.09 -8.10
CA ASP A 57 3.62 4.99 -9.03
C ASP A 57 4.90 4.23 -8.64
N LYS A 58 5.58 4.64 -7.56
CA LYS A 58 6.93 4.16 -7.23
C LYS A 58 6.97 3.03 -6.20
N LEU A 59 5.83 2.63 -5.63
CA LEU A 59 5.76 1.48 -4.69
C LEU A 59 6.42 0.20 -5.25
N PRO A 60 6.35 -0.14 -6.55
CA PRO A 60 7.05 -1.30 -7.09
C PRO A 60 8.59 -1.23 -7.02
N LEU A 61 9.17 -0.04 -6.83
CA LEU A 61 10.62 0.15 -6.69
C LEU A 61 11.13 -0.11 -5.27
N PHE A 62 10.22 -0.23 -4.30
CA PHE A 62 10.58 -0.40 -2.91
C PHE A 62 11.14 -1.80 -2.67
N THR A 63 12.12 -1.90 -1.79
CA THR A 63 12.48 -3.21 -1.21
C THR A 63 11.23 -3.83 -0.54
N PRO A 64 11.14 -5.16 -0.42
CA PRO A 64 10.01 -5.80 0.26
C PRO A 64 9.78 -5.24 1.69
N GLU A 65 10.85 -4.98 2.43
CA GLU A 65 10.83 -4.37 3.75
C GLU A 65 10.28 -2.95 3.73
N ALA A 66 10.73 -2.13 2.77
CA ALA A 66 10.25 -0.76 2.64
C ALA A 66 8.80 -0.70 2.19
N PHE A 67 8.39 -1.59 1.29
CA PHE A 67 7.00 -1.70 0.90
C PHE A 67 6.11 -1.96 2.13
N ALA A 68 6.43 -3.00 2.91
CA ALA A 68 5.65 -3.35 4.10
C ALA A 68 5.64 -2.22 5.15
N PHE A 69 6.70 -1.42 5.23
CA PHE A 69 6.81 -0.32 6.18
C PHE A 69 6.03 0.94 5.76
N TYR A 70 6.10 1.35 4.49
CA TYR A 70 5.55 2.63 4.02
C TYR A 70 4.15 2.53 3.41
N VAL A 71 3.72 1.35 2.95
CA VAL A 71 2.36 1.18 2.40
C VAL A 71 1.22 1.71 3.29
N PRO A 72 1.25 1.65 4.65
CA PRO A 72 0.22 2.28 5.47
C PRO A 72 0.06 3.79 5.23
N ALA A 73 1.14 4.52 4.92
CA ALA A 73 1.05 5.96 4.64
C ALA A 73 0.18 6.23 3.40
N PHE A 74 0.41 5.45 2.33
CA PHE A 74 -0.39 5.51 1.10
C PHE A 74 -1.84 5.10 1.36
N MET A 75 -2.08 4.04 2.15
CA MET A 75 -3.43 3.60 2.51
C MET A 75 -4.19 4.69 3.27
N THR A 76 -3.56 5.33 4.26
CA THR A 76 -4.21 6.40 5.03
C THR A 76 -4.49 7.63 4.20
N TYR A 77 -3.61 7.99 3.26
CA TYR A 77 -3.83 9.07 2.30
C TYR A 77 -5.01 8.76 1.37
N ALA A 78 -5.04 7.56 0.78
CA ALA A 78 -6.10 7.14 -0.14
C ALA A 78 -7.49 7.04 0.53
N LEU A 79 -7.54 6.82 1.85
CA LEU A 79 -8.77 6.86 2.65
C LEU A 79 -9.19 8.27 3.08
N GLY A 80 -8.40 9.30 2.79
CA GLY A 80 -8.72 10.70 3.11
C GLY A 80 -10.00 11.19 2.44
N ASP A 81 -10.40 12.42 2.71
CA ASP A 81 -11.59 13.02 2.10
C ASP A 81 -11.42 13.13 0.55
N PRO A 82 -12.38 12.63 -0.26
CA PRO A 82 -12.32 12.72 -1.72
C PRO A 82 -12.08 14.13 -2.27
N ALA A 83 -12.48 15.18 -1.54
CA ALA A 83 -12.29 16.56 -1.97
C ALA A 83 -10.83 17.05 -1.89
N PHE A 84 -9.98 16.34 -1.14
CA PHE A 84 -8.61 16.77 -0.83
C PHE A 84 -7.53 15.75 -1.19
N ARG A 85 -7.90 14.50 -1.49
CA ARG A 85 -6.97 13.47 -1.95
C ARG A 85 -6.90 13.43 -3.49
N ASP A 86 -5.78 12.90 -3.98
CA ASP A 86 -5.60 12.60 -5.41
C ASP A 86 -6.03 11.15 -5.68
N GLU A 87 -7.03 10.98 -6.54
CA GLU A 87 -7.60 9.68 -6.90
C GLU A 87 -6.59 8.75 -7.60
N ILE A 88 -5.58 9.31 -8.29
CA ILE A 88 -4.55 8.51 -8.95
C ILE A 88 -3.73 7.70 -7.94
N VAL A 89 -3.56 8.21 -6.71
CA VAL A 89 -2.85 7.50 -5.64
C VAL A 89 -3.62 6.25 -5.24
N ARG A 90 -4.95 6.35 -5.14
CA ARG A 90 -5.82 5.23 -4.78
C ARG A 90 -5.77 4.14 -5.86
N GLU A 91 -5.84 4.52 -7.12
CA GLU A 91 -5.78 3.60 -8.27
C GLU A 91 -4.45 2.83 -8.31
N PHE A 92 -3.31 3.54 -8.28
CA PHE A 92 -1.99 2.89 -8.31
C PHE A 92 -1.67 2.09 -7.05
N LEU A 93 -2.24 2.47 -5.90
CA LEU A 93 -2.14 1.68 -4.68
C LEU A 93 -2.89 0.34 -4.83
N VAL A 94 -4.07 0.33 -5.47
CA VAL A 94 -4.77 -0.92 -5.81
C VAL A 94 -3.92 -1.79 -6.72
N TYR A 95 -3.34 -1.24 -7.79
CA TYR A 95 -2.42 -2.00 -8.65
C TYR A 95 -1.23 -2.57 -7.87
N SER A 96 -0.77 -1.85 -6.84
CA SER A 96 0.31 -2.30 -5.96
C SER A 96 -0.09 -3.44 -5.01
N PHE A 97 -1.37 -3.83 -4.99
CA PHE A 97 -1.91 -4.99 -4.27
C PHE A 97 -2.41 -6.10 -5.20
N SER A 98 -2.48 -5.84 -6.50
CA SER A 98 -3.13 -6.71 -7.49
C SER A 98 -2.07 -7.32 -8.41
N PRO A 99 -1.55 -8.52 -8.09
CA PRO A 99 -0.52 -9.15 -8.91
C PRO A 99 -1.07 -9.49 -10.29
N SER A 100 -0.26 -9.27 -11.32
CA SER A 100 -0.54 -9.81 -12.65
C SER A 100 -0.26 -11.31 -12.69
N ASP A 101 -0.94 -12.03 -13.58
CA ASP A 101 -0.71 -13.46 -13.82
C ASP A 101 0.63 -13.76 -14.53
N ASP A 102 1.48 -12.74 -14.76
CA ASP A 102 2.79 -12.91 -15.38
C ASP A 102 3.69 -13.83 -14.53
N PRO A 103 4.14 -14.98 -15.06
CA PRO A 103 4.97 -15.93 -14.33
C PRO A 103 6.28 -15.33 -13.83
N GLY A 104 6.83 -14.32 -14.51
CA GLY A 104 8.08 -13.64 -14.16
C GLY A 104 7.98 -12.76 -12.93
N SER A 105 6.78 -12.29 -12.59
CA SER A 105 6.56 -11.38 -11.45
C SER A 105 6.25 -12.07 -10.12
N LYS A 106 5.97 -13.39 -10.12
CA LYS A 106 5.52 -14.12 -8.93
C LYS A 106 6.47 -14.02 -7.74
N SER A 107 7.79 -14.05 -7.99
CA SER A 107 8.80 -13.93 -6.93
C SER A 107 8.71 -12.57 -6.24
N PHE A 108 8.60 -11.49 -7.01
CA PHE A 108 8.47 -10.13 -6.51
C PHE A 108 7.26 -9.96 -5.57
N TRP A 109 6.09 -10.44 -6.00
CA TRP A 109 4.86 -10.37 -5.21
C TRP A 109 4.94 -11.19 -3.92
N ASN A 110 5.45 -12.42 -4.01
CA ASN A 110 5.58 -13.31 -2.85
C ASN A 110 6.57 -12.76 -1.82
N LEU A 111 7.68 -12.13 -2.26
CA LEU A 111 8.64 -11.51 -1.35
C LEU A 111 8.00 -10.36 -0.56
N ARG A 112 7.20 -9.51 -1.22
CA ARG A 112 6.46 -8.43 -0.55
C ARG A 112 5.41 -8.96 0.43
N LYS A 113 4.59 -9.92 0.00
CA LYS A 113 3.60 -10.57 0.89
C LYS A 113 4.26 -11.23 2.10
N ALA A 114 5.43 -11.84 1.93
CA ALA A 114 6.17 -12.49 3.03
C ALA A 114 6.68 -11.51 4.10
N LYS A 115 6.70 -10.20 3.84
CA LYS A 115 7.05 -9.16 4.83
C LYS A 115 5.86 -8.62 5.60
N LEU A 116 4.64 -9.03 5.25
CA LEU A 116 3.42 -8.61 5.91
C LEU A 116 2.95 -9.67 6.92
N SER A 117 2.51 -9.22 8.10
CA SER A 117 1.84 -10.09 9.07
C SER A 117 0.41 -10.43 8.62
N ALA A 118 -0.24 -11.36 9.32
CA ALA A 118 -1.64 -11.68 9.07
C ALA A 118 -2.57 -10.48 9.34
N GLU A 119 -2.27 -9.70 10.38
CA GLU A 119 -3.00 -8.47 10.73
C GLU A 119 -2.82 -7.41 9.66
N GLN A 120 -1.59 -7.22 9.15
CA GLN A 120 -1.30 -6.29 8.06
C GLN A 120 -2.01 -6.68 6.76
N CYS A 121 -2.00 -7.98 6.41
CA CYS A 121 -2.79 -8.50 5.29
C CYS A 121 -4.29 -8.23 5.50
N THR A 122 -4.79 -8.40 6.72
CA THR A 122 -6.20 -8.11 7.05
C THR A 122 -6.53 -6.63 6.84
N ALA A 123 -5.68 -5.71 7.26
CA ALA A 123 -5.86 -4.27 7.02
C ALA A 123 -5.88 -3.93 5.52
N ILE A 124 -5.01 -4.56 4.72
CA ILE A 124 -5.03 -4.43 3.24
C ILE A 124 -6.34 -4.98 2.66
N CYS A 125 -6.80 -6.15 3.11
CA CYS A 125 -8.08 -6.72 2.68
C CYS A 125 -9.27 -5.79 3.00
N THR A 126 -9.31 -5.20 4.19
CA THR A 126 -10.37 -4.27 4.59
C THR A 126 -10.32 -3.01 3.73
N PHE A 127 -9.14 -2.45 3.49
CA PHE A 127 -8.93 -1.33 2.56
C PHE A 127 -9.46 -1.63 1.16
N LEU A 128 -9.05 -2.75 0.56
CA LEU A 128 -9.48 -3.17 -0.77
C LEU A 128 -11.00 -3.30 -0.87
N ASN A 129 -11.65 -3.91 0.13
CA ASN A 129 -13.11 -4.00 0.17
C ASN A 129 -13.79 -2.64 0.31
N THR A 130 -13.23 -1.72 1.11
CA THR A 130 -13.73 -0.34 1.18
C THR A 130 -13.66 0.33 -0.18
N ILE A 131 -12.54 0.21 -0.89
CA ILE A 131 -12.39 0.81 -2.23
C ILE A 131 -13.38 0.18 -3.23
N ARG A 132 -13.57 -1.14 -3.21
CA ARG A 132 -14.53 -1.85 -4.08
C ARG A 132 -15.95 -1.29 -3.97
N LEU A 133 -16.37 -0.93 -2.75
CA LEU A 133 -17.71 -0.40 -2.49
C LEU A 133 -17.89 1.04 -2.98
N GLU A 134 -16.80 1.76 -3.24
CA GLU A 134 -16.81 3.15 -3.68
C GLU A 134 -16.58 3.33 -5.18
N ASP A 135 -15.91 2.36 -5.81
CA ASP A 135 -15.47 2.47 -7.20
C ASP A 135 -15.48 1.11 -7.91
N GLU A 136 -16.49 0.92 -8.75
CA GLU A 136 -16.66 -0.31 -9.55
C GLU A 136 -15.66 -0.40 -10.71
N THR A 137 -15.00 0.69 -11.10
CA THR A 137 -14.14 0.72 -12.31
C THR A 137 -12.84 -0.07 -12.15
N ILE A 138 -12.40 -0.25 -10.90
CA ILE A 138 -11.19 -0.99 -10.52
C ILE A 138 -11.50 -2.35 -9.87
N GLU A 139 -12.75 -2.84 -10.03
CA GLU A 139 -13.23 -4.05 -9.36
C GLU A 139 -12.37 -5.28 -9.68
N SER A 140 -11.92 -5.46 -10.93
CA SER A 140 -11.09 -6.60 -11.31
C SER A 140 -9.78 -6.64 -10.54
N ASP A 141 -9.08 -5.51 -10.47
CA ASP A 141 -7.81 -5.41 -9.76
C ASP A 141 -8.03 -5.65 -8.26
N VAL A 142 -9.07 -5.03 -7.69
CA VAL A 142 -9.41 -5.24 -6.27
C VAL A 142 -9.67 -6.73 -5.99
N VAL A 143 -10.43 -7.41 -6.85
CA VAL A 143 -10.71 -8.85 -6.69
C VAL A 143 -9.43 -9.68 -6.75
N ASP A 144 -8.49 -9.36 -7.62
CA ASP A 144 -7.23 -10.08 -7.73
C ASP A 144 -6.33 -9.85 -6.51
N GLY A 145 -6.30 -8.62 -5.98
CA GLY A 145 -5.64 -8.33 -4.70
C GLY A 145 -6.26 -9.10 -3.53
N LEU A 146 -7.60 -9.13 -3.44
CA LEU A 146 -8.30 -9.87 -2.39
C LEU A 146 -7.99 -11.38 -2.42
N LYS A 147 -7.92 -11.97 -3.62
CA LYS A 147 -7.47 -13.38 -3.77
C LYS A 147 -6.03 -13.53 -3.34
N PHE A 148 -5.15 -12.62 -3.78
CA PHE A 148 -3.72 -12.71 -3.50
C PHE A 148 -3.40 -12.67 -2.01
N PHE A 149 -4.10 -11.84 -1.23
CA PHE A 149 -3.90 -11.75 0.22
C PHE A 149 -4.68 -12.81 1.02
N ASP A 150 -5.27 -13.82 0.36
CA ASP A 150 -6.09 -14.86 0.97
C ASP A 150 -7.21 -14.29 1.86
N CYS A 151 -7.80 -13.17 1.42
CA CYS A 151 -8.87 -12.53 2.16
C CYS A 151 -10.08 -13.47 2.17
N LYS A 152 -10.36 -14.11 3.31
CA LYS A 152 -11.64 -14.78 3.50
C LYS A 152 -12.72 -13.75 3.26
N SER A 153 -13.78 -14.11 2.52
CA SER A 153 -14.93 -13.25 2.27
C SER A 153 -15.27 -12.50 3.55
N LEU A 154 -14.91 -11.23 3.62
CA LEU A 154 -15.33 -10.34 4.68
C LEU A 154 -16.82 -10.15 4.42
N THR A 155 -17.62 -11.11 4.89
CA THR A 155 -19.07 -11.03 4.90
C THR A 155 -19.41 -9.77 5.67
N VAL A 156 -19.89 -8.78 4.92
CA VAL A 156 -20.57 -7.59 5.44
C VAL A 156 -21.75 -8.01 6.30
#